data_AF-A0A845K339-F1
#
_entry.id   AF-A0A845K339-F1
#
_cell.length_a   1.000
_cell.length_b   1.000
_cell.length_c   1.000
_cell.angle_alpha   90.00
_cell.angle_beta   90.00
_cell.angle_gamma   90.00
#
_symmetry.space_group_name_H-M   'P 1'
#
loop_
_entity.id
_entity.type
_entity.pdbx_description
1 polymer ?
#
loop_
_entity_poly.entity_id
_entity_poly.type
_entity_poly.pdbx_seq_one_letter_code
_entity_poly.pdbx_strand_id
1 'polypeptide(L)'
;MPQSEELMELKRKKRRGVTWSRNERARDYNSTLAVKTLNPGESTGYNRSGMVNKETPIAIVSIGYADGLMRMAGNGNYHMLVNGVSCPTIGNVCMDVCMLDISECETAKVGDEVIVFSKDAPIEALAKACNTISYEIISRIASRVKRVYTYQ
;
A
#
# COMPACT_ATOMS: atom_id res chain seq x y z
N MET A 1 7.06 -20.66 13.37
CA MET A 1 5.63 -21.02 13.48
C MET A 1 4.68 -19.90 13.95
N PRO A 2 5.07 -18.73 14.49
CA PRO A 2 4.10 -17.65 14.81
C PRO A 2 3.67 -16.79 13.61
N GLN A 3 4.41 -16.84 12.49
CA GLN A 3 4.15 -16.05 11.27
C GLN A 3 2.83 -16.39 10.56
N SER A 4 2.25 -17.58 10.78
CA SER A 4 1.00 -17.99 10.13
C SER A 4 -0.24 -17.44 10.81
N GLU A 5 -0.19 -17.17 12.12
CA GLU A 5 -1.34 -16.66 12.88
C GLU A 5 -1.55 -15.15 12.64
N GLU A 6 -0.48 -14.34 12.63
CA GLU A 6 -0.58 -12.91 12.28
C GLU A 6 -1.12 -12.69 10.86
N LEU A 7 -0.68 -13.50 9.89
CA LEU A 7 -1.19 -13.46 8.51
C LEU A 7 -2.65 -13.95 8.42
N MET A 8 -3.06 -14.89 9.26
CA MET A 8 -4.46 -15.37 9.35
C MET A 8 -5.37 -14.32 10.01
N GLU A 9 -4.88 -13.59 11.01
CA GLU A 9 -5.60 -12.53 11.70
C GLU A 9 -5.75 -11.28 10.82
N LEU A 10 -4.73 -10.97 10.01
CA LEU A 10 -4.81 -9.97 8.94
C LEU A 10 -5.84 -10.36 7.87
N LYS A 11 -5.89 -11.64 7.46
CA LYS A 11 -6.92 -12.19 6.56
C LYS A 11 -8.33 -12.11 7.16
N ARG A 12 -8.48 -12.17 8.49
CA ARG A 12 -9.77 -11.98 9.19
C ARG A 12 -10.15 -10.49 9.29
N LYS A 13 -9.20 -9.59 9.52
CA LYS A 13 -9.42 -8.12 9.47
C LYS A 13 -9.64 -7.57 8.05
N LYS A 14 -9.33 -8.35 7.00
CA LYS A 14 -9.63 -8.10 5.57
C LYS A 14 -11.10 -7.71 5.28
N ARG A 15 -12.03 -7.94 6.21
CA ARG A 15 -13.43 -7.44 6.15
C ARG A 15 -13.57 -5.92 6.30
N ARG A 16 -12.55 -5.20 6.77
CA ARG A 16 -12.46 -3.72 6.78
C ARG A 16 -11.49 -3.22 5.69
N GLY A 17 -11.54 -3.89 4.54
CA GLY A 17 -10.57 -3.78 3.46
C GLY A 17 -10.61 -2.49 2.65
N VAL A 18 -9.58 -2.40 1.81
CA VAL A 18 -9.28 -1.31 0.87
C VAL A 18 -10.54 -0.63 0.32
N THR A 19 -10.60 0.69 0.48
CA THR A 19 -11.76 1.49 0.10
C THR A 19 -11.40 2.45 -1.02
N TRP A 20 -12.24 2.48 -2.05
CA TRP A 20 -12.18 3.48 -3.11
C TRP A 20 -13.39 4.39 -2.99
N SER A 21 -13.16 5.69 -2.87
CA SER A 21 -14.20 6.72 -2.81
C SER A 21 -14.24 7.51 -4.11
N ARG A 22 -15.45 7.68 -4.67
CA ARG A 22 -15.71 8.57 -5.81
C ARG A 22 -16.56 9.73 -5.34
N ASN A 23 -15.92 10.79 -4.84
CA ASN A 23 -16.57 12.07 -4.56
C ASN A 23 -16.31 13.05 -5.72
N GLU A 24 -17.20 14.00 -5.98
CA GLU A 24 -17.04 15.05 -7.00
C GLU A 24 -15.77 15.90 -6.79
N ARG A 25 -15.21 15.87 -5.57
CA ARG A 25 -14.02 16.62 -5.17
C ARG A 25 -12.76 15.76 -4.90
N ALA A 26 -12.88 14.44 -4.76
CA ALA A 26 -11.75 13.55 -4.42
C ALA A 26 -11.97 12.09 -4.86
N ARG A 27 -10.93 11.48 -5.43
CA ARG A 27 -10.86 10.07 -5.86
C ARG A 27 -9.83 9.37 -4.98
N ASP A 28 -10.24 8.91 -3.81
CA ASP A 28 -9.31 8.40 -2.80
C ASP A 28 -9.28 6.88 -2.82
N TYR A 29 -8.09 6.30 -2.69
CA TYR A 29 -7.88 4.86 -2.65
C TYR A 29 -7.03 4.48 -1.44
N ASN A 30 -7.68 3.86 -0.45
CA ASN A 30 -7.13 3.78 0.89
C ASN A 30 -7.06 2.34 1.39
N SER A 31 -6.05 2.00 2.19
CA SER A 31 -5.86 0.66 2.78
C SER A 31 -5.40 0.76 4.25
N THR A 32 -5.54 -0.32 5.01
CA THR A 32 -5.02 -0.40 6.39
C THR A 32 -3.59 -0.94 6.43
N LEU A 33 -2.79 -0.46 7.38
CA LEU A 33 -1.43 -0.94 7.62
C LEU A 33 -1.26 -1.78 8.89
N ALA A 34 -0.28 -2.67 8.87
CA ALA A 34 0.33 -3.30 10.04
C ALA A 34 1.82 -2.92 10.10
N VAL A 35 2.40 -2.78 11.29
CA VAL A 35 3.79 -2.33 11.47
C VAL A 35 4.68 -3.52 11.82
N LYS A 36 5.86 -3.60 11.21
CA LYS A 36 6.91 -4.56 11.54
C LYS A 36 8.28 -3.89 11.44
N THR A 37 9.23 -4.28 12.27
CA THR A 37 10.63 -3.86 12.12
C THR A 37 11.44 -4.95 11.41
N LEU A 38 12.27 -4.55 10.46
CA LEU A 38 13.24 -5.43 9.80
C LEU A 38 14.63 -5.17 10.36
N ASN A 39 15.34 -6.25 10.67
CA ASN A 39 16.74 -6.18 11.06
C ASN A 39 17.66 -6.07 9.83
N PRO A 40 18.88 -5.54 9.97
CA PRO A 40 19.88 -5.56 8.90
C PRO A 40 20.08 -6.98 8.34
N GLY A 41 20.05 -7.13 7.02
CA GLY A 41 20.18 -8.42 6.35
C GLY A 41 18.88 -9.22 6.22
N GLU A 42 17.77 -8.77 6.83
CA GLU A 42 16.44 -9.27 6.51
C GLU A 42 15.94 -8.67 5.19
N SER A 43 15.06 -9.39 4.52
CA SER A 43 14.49 -8.97 3.24
C SER A 43 12.98 -9.07 3.25
N THR A 44 12.33 -8.17 2.51
CA THR A 44 10.88 -8.18 2.31
C THR A 44 10.47 -8.19 0.85
N GLY A 45 9.26 -8.68 0.62
CA GLY A 45 8.72 -8.94 -0.72
C GLY A 45 9.21 -10.27 -1.32
N TYR A 46 8.63 -10.63 -2.46
CA TYR A 46 9.09 -11.78 -3.24
C TYR A 46 10.52 -11.56 -3.75
N ASN A 47 11.32 -12.63 -3.78
CA ASN A 47 12.68 -12.66 -4.34
C ASN A 47 13.72 -11.79 -3.61
N ARG A 48 13.51 -11.48 -2.32
CA ARG A 48 14.43 -10.68 -1.49
C ARG A 48 14.72 -9.27 -2.04
N SER A 49 13.79 -8.68 -2.79
CA SER A 49 14.05 -7.41 -3.47
C SER A 49 14.05 -6.18 -2.54
N GLY A 50 13.49 -6.28 -1.34
CA GLY A 50 13.57 -5.27 -0.29
C GLY A 50 14.56 -5.67 0.80
N MET A 51 15.85 -5.79 0.47
CA MET A 51 16.91 -5.97 1.48
C MET A 51 17.15 -4.67 2.21
N VAL A 52 17.28 -4.74 3.53
CA VAL A 52 17.56 -3.58 4.36
C VAL A 52 18.96 -3.69 4.96
N ASN A 53 19.73 -2.61 4.86
CA ASN A 53 21.11 -2.52 5.38
C ASN A 53 21.19 -1.95 6.81
N LYS A 54 20.06 -1.50 7.36
CA LYS A 54 19.90 -0.93 8.70
C LYS A 54 18.61 -1.45 9.31
N GLU A 55 18.38 -1.21 10.60
CA GLU A 55 17.08 -1.47 11.18
C GLU A 55 16.06 -0.51 10.55
N THR A 56 15.00 -1.05 9.94
CA THR A 56 13.99 -0.24 9.23
C THR A 56 12.58 -0.65 9.65
N PRO A 57 11.79 0.28 10.19
CA PRO A 57 10.38 0.05 10.39
C PRO A 57 9.67 0.05 9.03
N ILE A 58 8.85 -0.96 8.82
CA ILE A 58 8.04 -1.12 7.60
C ILE A 58 6.56 -1.19 7.95
N ALA A 59 5.75 -0.66 7.04
CA ALA A 59 4.31 -0.86 7.04
C ALA A 59 3.93 -1.92 6.00
N ILE A 60 3.22 -2.95 6.43
CA ILE A 60 2.56 -3.93 5.57
C ILE A 60 1.17 -3.40 5.26
N VAL A 61 0.95 -3.01 4.02
CA VAL A 61 -0.31 -2.44 3.55
C VAL A 61 -1.12 -3.53 2.88
N SER A 62 -2.40 -3.65 3.26
CA SER A 62 -3.33 -4.68 2.77
C SER A 62 -3.84 -4.43 1.34
N ILE A 63 -2.94 -4.08 0.43
CA ILE A 63 -3.18 -3.85 -0.99
C ILE A 63 -2.12 -4.54 -1.82
N GLY A 64 -2.51 -5.23 -2.88
CA GLY A 64 -1.60 -5.85 -3.82
C GLY A 64 -2.04 -5.72 -5.27
N TYR A 65 -1.34 -6.44 -6.16
CA TYR A 65 -1.63 -6.37 -7.58
C TYR A 65 -2.98 -6.98 -7.97
N ALA A 66 -3.55 -7.85 -7.13
CA ALA A 66 -4.90 -8.36 -7.37
C ALA A 66 -5.98 -7.36 -6.93
N ASP A 67 -5.64 -6.27 -6.24
CA ASP A 67 -6.54 -5.12 -6.00
C ASP A 67 -6.44 -4.06 -7.11
N GLY A 68 -5.37 -4.09 -7.91
CA GLY A 68 -5.11 -3.14 -8.99
C GLY A 68 -3.79 -2.38 -8.86
N LEU A 69 -3.05 -2.51 -7.75
CA LEU A 69 -1.75 -1.87 -7.59
C LEU A 69 -0.70 -2.54 -8.49
N MET A 70 -0.23 -1.85 -9.52
CA MET A 70 0.68 -2.44 -10.50
C MET A 70 1.98 -2.89 -9.84
N ARG A 71 2.51 -4.05 -10.26
CA ARG A 71 3.77 -4.59 -9.71
C ARG A 71 4.96 -3.64 -9.87
N MET A 72 4.92 -2.81 -10.90
CA MET A 72 5.93 -1.77 -11.16
C MET A 72 6.00 -0.70 -10.07
N ALA A 73 4.94 -0.49 -9.31
CA ALA A 73 4.91 0.46 -8.20
C ALA A 73 5.76 0.02 -6.99
N GLY A 74 6.33 -1.20 -6.99
CA GLY A 74 7.20 -1.67 -5.91
C GLY A 74 8.65 -1.16 -6.00
N ASN A 75 9.50 -1.65 -5.09
CA ASN A 75 10.95 -1.40 -5.03
C ASN A 75 11.33 0.10 -5.05
N GLY A 76 10.54 0.96 -4.40
CA GLY A 76 10.83 2.39 -4.29
C GLY A 76 10.36 3.23 -5.47
N ASN A 77 9.72 2.63 -6.48
CA ASN A 77 9.23 3.37 -7.64
C ASN A 77 8.00 4.24 -7.33
N TYR A 78 7.30 3.94 -6.23
CA TYR A 78 6.11 4.68 -5.81
C TYR A 78 6.12 4.97 -4.32
N HIS A 79 5.36 5.99 -3.92
CA HIS A 79 5.17 6.40 -2.54
C HIS A 79 3.67 6.48 -2.21
N MET A 80 3.31 6.15 -0.98
CA MET A 80 1.95 6.28 -0.45
C MET A 80 1.99 7.18 0.79
N LEU A 81 0.86 7.80 1.15
CA LEU A 81 0.79 8.64 2.34
C LEU A 81 0.30 7.83 3.54
N VAL A 82 1.02 7.93 4.65
CA VAL A 82 0.64 7.40 5.96
C VAL A 82 0.63 8.57 6.94
N ASN A 83 -0.52 8.88 7.54
CA ASN A 83 -0.68 10.05 8.42
C ASN A 83 -0.18 11.37 7.79
N GLY A 84 -0.31 11.52 6.46
CA GLY A 84 0.19 12.68 5.70
C GLY A 84 1.69 12.64 5.35
N VAL A 85 2.43 11.63 5.80
CA VAL A 85 3.86 11.45 5.50
C VAL A 85 4.02 10.56 4.26
N SER A 86 4.90 10.97 3.34
CA SER A 86 5.23 10.18 2.14
C SER A 86 6.16 9.02 2.47
N CYS A 87 5.68 7.80 2.26
CA CYS A 87 6.38 6.56 2.56
C CYS A 87 6.66 5.78 1.27
N PRO A 88 7.93 5.58 0.87
CA PRO A 88 8.26 4.81 -0.32
C PRO A 88 7.87 3.35 -0.19
N THR A 89 7.50 2.73 -1.29
CA THR A 89 7.35 1.28 -1.38
C THR A 89 8.70 0.59 -1.20
N ILE A 90 8.71 -0.55 -0.52
CA ILE A 90 9.89 -1.39 -0.37
C ILE A 90 9.58 -2.80 -0.84
N GLY A 91 10.51 -3.39 -1.59
CA GLY A 91 10.32 -4.71 -2.16
C GLY A 91 9.20 -4.79 -3.22
N ASN A 92 8.95 -5.99 -3.72
CA ASN A 92 7.96 -6.23 -4.75
C ASN A 92 6.52 -6.14 -4.19
N VAL A 93 5.61 -5.57 -4.98
CA VAL A 93 4.16 -5.67 -4.71
C VAL A 93 3.72 -7.13 -4.84
N CYS A 94 3.15 -7.68 -3.77
CA CYS A 94 2.61 -9.04 -3.73
C CYS A 94 1.15 -9.08 -4.20
N MET A 95 0.53 -10.26 -4.20
CA MET A 95 -0.85 -10.44 -4.65
C MET A 95 -1.85 -9.63 -3.83
N ASP A 96 -1.68 -9.63 -2.51
CA ASP A 96 -2.62 -9.03 -1.55
C ASP A 96 -1.98 -7.95 -0.65
N VAL A 97 -0.67 -7.78 -0.70
CA VAL A 97 0.05 -6.86 0.19
C VAL A 97 1.20 -6.16 -0.52
N CYS A 98 1.56 -4.99 -0.03
CA CYS A 98 2.81 -4.30 -0.35
C CYS A 98 3.44 -3.78 0.94
N MET A 99 4.72 -3.45 0.88
CA MET A 99 5.44 -2.90 2.01
C MET A 99 5.83 -1.45 1.73
N LEU A 100 5.80 -0.62 2.76
CA LEU A 100 6.31 0.74 2.74
C LEU A 100 7.43 0.88 3.77
N ASP A 101 8.44 1.66 3.47
CA ASP A 101 9.40 2.16 4.44
C ASP A 101 8.75 3.33 5.20
N ILE A 102 8.59 3.17 6.51
CA ILE A 102 7.99 4.17 7.40
C ILE A 102 9.03 4.78 8.35
N SER A 103 10.31 4.72 8.01
CA SER A 103 11.40 5.31 8.83
C SER A 103 11.15 6.78 9.16
N GLU A 104 10.53 7.52 8.24
CA GLU A 104 10.20 8.95 8.40
C GLU A 104 8.80 9.19 9.00
N CYS A 105 8.03 8.14 9.29
CA CYS A 105 6.67 8.22 9.82
C CYS A 105 6.58 7.59 11.22
N GLU A 106 7.11 8.29 12.22
CA GLU A 106 7.16 7.82 13.61
C GLU A 106 5.78 7.61 14.25
N THR A 107 4.73 8.25 13.71
CA THR A 107 3.37 8.17 14.25
C THR A 107 2.57 7.00 13.71
N ALA A 108 3.09 6.24 12.74
CA ALA A 108 2.39 5.15 12.09
C ALA A 108 2.05 4.01 13.06
N LYS A 109 0.78 3.60 13.10
CA LYS A 109 0.26 2.55 13.96
C LYS A 109 -0.57 1.53 13.19
N VAL A 110 -0.67 0.33 13.75
CA VAL A 110 -1.52 -0.74 13.21
C VAL A 110 -2.96 -0.25 13.10
N GLY A 111 -3.53 -0.33 11.91
CA GLY A 111 -4.89 0.12 11.61
C GLY A 111 -4.98 1.53 11.03
N ASP A 112 -3.87 2.27 10.96
CA ASP A 112 -3.84 3.57 10.29
C ASP A 112 -4.17 3.44 8.80
N GLU A 113 -4.73 4.53 8.28
CA GLU A 113 -5.08 4.66 6.88
C GLU A 113 -3.84 4.99 6.04
N VAL A 114 -3.73 4.27 4.92
CA VAL A 114 -2.72 4.48 3.89
C VAL A 114 -3.41 4.96 2.64
N ILE A 115 -3.04 6.14 2.17
CA ILE A 115 -3.57 6.73 0.95
C ILE A 115 -2.65 6.34 -0.21
N VAL A 116 -3.17 5.52 -1.12
CA VAL A 116 -2.47 5.06 -2.31
C VAL A 116 -2.43 6.16 -3.35
N PHE A 117 -3.58 6.80 -3.63
CA PHE A 117 -3.66 8.04 -4.39
C PHE A 117 -4.89 8.82 -3.90
N SER A 118 -4.80 10.14 -3.96
CA SER A 118 -5.83 11.12 -3.59
C SER A 118 -5.59 12.42 -4.35
N LYS A 119 -6.25 13.51 -3.95
CA LYS A 119 -5.92 14.85 -4.46
C LYS A 119 -4.49 15.28 -4.09
N ASP A 120 -4.03 14.93 -2.89
CA ASP A 120 -2.70 15.30 -2.36
C ASP A 120 -1.61 14.31 -2.78
N ALA A 121 -2.00 13.12 -3.25
CA ALA A 121 -1.14 12.13 -3.89
C ALA A 121 -1.72 11.77 -5.27
N PRO A 122 -1.49 12.60 -6.31
CA PRO A 122 -2.19 12.48 -7.59
C PRO A 122 -1.93 11.13 -8.28
N ILE A 123 -2.98 10.57 -8.89
CA ILE A 123 -2.92 9.29 -9.60
C ILE A 123 -1.91 9.30 -10.76
N GLU A 124 -1.61 10.47 -11.32
CA GLU A 124 -0.58 10.70 -12.33
C GLU A 124 0.81 10.30 -11.84
N ALA A 125 1.10 10.45 -10.54
CA ALA A 125 2.37 10.01 -9.97
C ALA A 125 2.49 8.48 -10.02
N LEU A 126 1.40 7.76 -9.73
CA LEU A 126 1.35 6.31 -9.85
C LEU A 126 1.46 5.88 -11.32
N ALA A 127 0.81 6.61 -12.23
CA ALA A 127 0.86 6.35 -13.67
C ALA A 127 2.29 6.46 -14.20
N LYS A 128 2.97 7.54 -13.82
CA LYS A 128 4.37 7.79 -14.15
C LYS A 128 5.30 6.71 -13.58
N ALA A 129 5.11 6.34 -12.31
CA ALA A 129 5.88 5.25 -11.68
C ALA A 129 5.72 3.90 -12.39
N CYS A 130 4.55 3.67 -13.00
CA CYS A 130 4.23 2.43 -13.71
C CYS A 130 4.38 2.54 -15.24
N ASN A 131 4.92 3.65 -15.76
CA ASN A 131 5.06 3.92 -17.19
C ASN A 131 3.75 3.71 -17.98
N THR A 132 2.64 4.25 -17.46
CA THR A 132 1.31 4.17 -18.04
C THR A 132 0.53 5.49 -17.86
N ILE A 133 -0.76 5.49 -18.20
CA ILE A 133 -1.71 6.59 -18.05
C ILE A 133 -2.67 6.35 -16.88
N SER A 134 -3.20 7.43 -16.29
CA SER A 134 -4.13 7.36 -15.15
C SER A 134 -5.36 6.48 -15.42
N TYR A 135 -5.85 6.43 -16.67
CA TYR A 135 -6.99 5.60 -17.06
C TYR A 135 -6.73 4.10 -16.93
N GLU A 136 -5.51 3.63 -17.20
CA GLU A 136 -5.16 2.22 -17.01
C GLU A 136 -5.12 1.83 -15.53
N ILE A 137 -4.72 2.75 -14.65
CA ILE A 137 -4.75 2.50 -13.21
C ILE A 137 -6.20 2.35 -12.73
N ILE A 138 -7.07 3.29 -13.12
CA ILE A 138 -8.47 3.29 -12.70
C ILE A 138 -9.19 2.04 -13.22
N SER A 139 -8.94 1.64 -14.46
CA SER A 139 -9.59 0.47 -15.07
C SER A 139 -9.14 -0.86 -14.45
N ARG A 140 -7.95 -0.89 -13.84
CA ARG A 140 -7.40 -2.08 -13.16
C ARG A 140 -7.89 -2.27 -11.73
N ILE A 141 -8.64 -1.32 -11.15
CA ILE A 141 -9.18 -1.47 -9.80
C ILE A 141 -10.13 -2.66 -9.77
N ALA A 142 -9.74 -3.70 -9.02
CA ALA A 142 -10.43 -4.98 -9.01
C ALA A 142 -11.82 -4.88 -8.36
N SER A 143 -12.70 -5.82 -8.69
CA SER A 143 -14.06 -5.90 -8.12
C SER A 143 -14.06 -6.16 -6.60
N ARG A 144 -12.98 -6.72 -6.06
CA ARG A 144 -12.83 -7.00 -4.62
C ARG A 144 -12.57 -5.74 -3.77
N VAL A 145 -12.22 -4.63 -4.41
CA VAL A 145 -12.06 -3.33 -3.75
C VAL A 145 -13.45 -2.77 -3.44
N LYS A 146 -13.67 -2.36 -2.19
CA LYS A 146 -14.95 -1.79 -1.78
C LYS A 146 -15.09 -0.39 -2.37
N ARG A 147 -16.12 -0.18 -3.19
CA ARG A 147 -16.46 1.13 -3.74
C ARG A 147 -17.47 1.82 -2.83
N VAL A 148 -17.15 3.03 -2.40
CA VAL A 148 -18.03 3.89 -1.59
C VAL A 148 -18.38 5.10 -2.44
N TYR A 149 -19.68 5.27 -2.68
CA TYR A 149 -20.21 6.42 -3.41
C TYR A 149 -20.85 7.36 -2.40
N THR A 150 -20.31 8.57 -2.32
CA THR A 150 -20.86 9.63 -1.48
C THR A 150 -21.55 10.63 -2.38
N TYR A 151 -22.85 10.80 -2.21
CA TYR A 151 -23.61 11.88 -2.81
C TYR A 151 -23.69 13.01 -1.79
N GLN A 152 -23.21 14.20 -2.15
CA GLN A 152 -23.46 15.43 -1.41
C GLN A 152 -24.48 16.27 -2.16
#